data_AF-M6YC94-F1
#
_entry.id   AF-M6YC94-F1
#
_cell.length_a   1.000
_cell.length_b   1.000
_cell.length_c   1.000
_cell.angle_alpha   90.00
_cell.angle_beta   90.00
_cell.angle_gamma   90.00
#
_symmetry.space_group_name_H-M   'P 1'
#
loop_
_entity.id
_entity.type
_entity.pdbx_description
1 polymer ?
#
loop_
_entity_poly.entity_id
_entity_poly.type
_entity_poly.pdbx_seq_one_letter_code
_entity_poly.pdbx_strand_id
1 'polypeptide(L)'
;MTAVPFYGYDESDKPISINTSGSPGKRAKTGPFEEKTKVADGDISFGFPVSLSGDNERVEVSKNATAKFQGIAVENIHAKGYDNGKYINTDVMIVAIAGLYWVPVEEAVDESKDVRIRIVDHATDPIKKKGMFCTTPETGKTVLVRGITYDDKVAASGTIPVRLAGYFELVAD
;
A
#
# COMPACT_ATOMS: atom_id res chain seq x y z
N MET A 1 59.00 -17.53 -7.25
CA MET A 1 57.68 -17.20 -7.81
C MET A 1 56.97 -16.31 -6.80
N THR A 2 56.83 -15.04 -7.13
CA THR A 2 56.29 -13.98 -6.25
C THR A 2 54.76 -14.04 -6.24
N ALA A 3 54.18 -14.12 -5.04
CA ALA A 3 52.73 -14.12 -4.85
C ALA A 3 52.14 -12.75 -5.19
N VAL A 4 51.10 -12.76 -6.01
CA VAL A 4 50.30 -11.59 -6.41
C VAL A 4 49.48 -11.12 -5.20
N PRO A 5 49.42 -9.81 -4.89
CA PRO A 5 48.59 -9.34 -3.80
C PRO A 5 47.11 -9.39 -4.21
N PHE A 6 46.30 -10.01 -3.34
CA PHE A 6 44.84 -10.05 -3.42
C PHE A 6 44.32 -8.61 -3.40
N TYR A 7 43.66 -8.19 -4.48
CA TYR A 7 42.93 -6.92 -4.52
C TYR A 7 41.83 -6.99 -3.45
N GLY A 8 41.78 -5.96 -2.60
CA GLY A 8 40.73 -5.82 -1.59
C GLY A 8 39.36 -5.91 -2.23
N TYR A 9 38.49 -6.71 -1.63
CA TYR A 9 37.05 -6.64 -1.90
C TYR A 9 36.60 -5.22 -1.55
N ASP A 10 36.29 -4.43 -2.58
CA ASP A 10 35.62 -3.15 -2.39
C ASP A 10 34.21 -3.45 -1.87
N GLU A 11 33.93 -3.06 -0.62
CA GLU A 11 32.61 -3.25 -0.04
C GLU A 11 31.53 -2.38 -0.73
N SER A 12 31.89 -1.53 -1.70
CA SER A 12 30.94 -0.78 -2.53
C SER A 12 30.11 -1.64 -3.47
N ASP A 13 30.56 -2.87 -3.77
CA ASP A 13 29.86 -3.82 -4.64
C ASP A 13 28.91 -4.76 -3.87
N LYS A 14 28.72 -4.54 -2.58
CA LYS A 14 27.55 -5.13 -1.90
C LYS A 14 26.32 -4.54 -2.57
N PRO A 15 25.41 -5.33 -3.17
CA PRO A 15 24.13 -4.80 -3.60
C PRO A 15 23.56 -4.07 -2.40
N ILE A 16 23.24 -2.78 -2.58
CA ILE A 16 22.52 -2.00 -1.57
C ILE A 16 21.39 -2.92 -1.14
N SER A 17 21.41 -3.33 0.13
CA SER A 17 20.33 -4.10 0.70
C SER A 17 19.13 -3.16 0.66
N ILE A 18 18.37 -3.19 -0.43
CA ILE A 18 17.09 -2.50 -0.52
C ILE A 18 16.29 -3.17 0.58
N ASN A 19 16.04 -2.42 1.64
CA ASN A 19 15.30 -2.89 2.79
C ASN A 19 13.83 -3.01 2.34
N THR A 20 13.52 -4.05 1.55
CA THR A 20 12.26 -4.18 0.78
C THR A 20 11.09 -4.69 1.60
N SER A 21 11.22 -4.89 2.90
CA SER A 21 10.13 -5.43 3.72
C SER A 21 9.63 -4.44 4.77
N GLY A 22 9.21 -3.25 4.33
CA GLY A 22 8.37 -2.43 5.20
C GLY A 22 7.00 -3.08 5.43
N SER A 23 6.53 -3.08 6.67
CA SER A 23 5.22 -3.68 7.00
C SER A 23 4.09 -2.81 6.42
N PRO A 24 3.02 -3.40 5.85
CA PRO A 24 1.88 -2.65 5.34
C PRO A 24 1.33 -1.66 6.36
N GLY A 25 1.03 -0.44 5.93
CA GLY A 25 0.49 0.62 6.77
C GLY A 25 1.54 1.39 7.59
N LYS A 26 2.82 0.98 7.59
CA LYS A 26 3.89 1.77 8.20
C LYS A 26 4.30 2.96 7.33
N ARG A 27 4.72 4.04 7.96
CA ARG A 27 5.40 5.15 7.27
C ARG A 27 6.75 4.67 6.73
N ALA A 28 7.05 5.01 5.49
CA ALA A 28 8.24 4.53 4.80
C ALA A 28 9.48 5.42 4.98
N LYS A 29 9.30 6.73 5.11
CA LYS A 29 10.37 7.72 5.33
C LYS A 29 9.89 8.82 6.27
N THR A 30 10.83 9.48 6.93
CA THR A 30 10.56 10.70 7.69
C THR A 30 10.28 11.85 6.72
N GLY A 31 9.18 12.56 6.94
CA GLY A 31 8.74 13.65 6.08
C GLY A 31 7.36 14.17 6.49
N PRO A 32 6.83 15.22 5.82
CA PRO A 32 5.47 15.68 6.05
C PRO A 32 4.48 14.56 5.79
N PHE A 33 3.53 14.40 6.71
CA PHE A 33 2.43 13.45 6.59
C PHE A 33 1.15 14.08 7.12
N GLU A 34 0.01 13.58 6.64
CA GLU A 34 -1.30 13.91 7.18
C GLU A 34 -2.04 12.60 7.44
N GLU A 35 -2.54 12.44 8.66
CA GLU A 35 -3.32 11.29 9.09
C GLU A 35 -4.61 11.78 9.75
N LYS A 36 -5.72 11.08 9.54
CA LYS A 36 -7.01 11.35 10.19
C LYS A 36 -7.55 10.13 10.89
N THR A 37 -8.28 10.37 11.96
CA THR A 37 -9.01 9.33 12.66
C THR A 37 -10.34 9.05 11.97
N LYS A 38 -10.63 7.77 11.75
CA LYS A 38 -11.90 7.25 11.19
C LYS A 38 -12.35 6.03 11.98
N VAL A 39 -13.52 5.51 11.69
CA VAL A 39 -14.04 4.26 12.29
C VAL A 39 -14.19 3.21 11.19
N ALA A 40 -13.74 1.99 11.47
CA ALA A 40 -13.83 0.86 10.56
C ALA A 40 -15.27 0.38 10.37
N ASP A 41 -15.66 0.12 9.12
CA ASP A 41 -16.83 -0.65 8.73
C ASP A 41 -16.36 -1.99 8.14
N GLY A 42 -16.33 -3.01 8.99
CA GLY A 42 -15.73 -4.30 8.70
C GLY A 42 -14.23 -4.41 9.03
N ASP A 43 -13.65 -5.56 8.70
CA ASP A 43 -12.24 -5.85 8.92
C ASP A 43 -11.38 -5.21 7.80
N ILE A 44 -10.35 -4.46 8.19
CA ILE A 44 -9.52 -3.68 7.26
C ILE A 44 -8.05 -3.90 7.59
N SER A 45 -7.33 -4.57 6.71
CA SER A 45 -5.89 -4.81 6.85
C SER A 45 -5.09 -3.51 6.79
N PHE A 46 -3.95 -3.48 7.49
CA PHE A 46 -3.03 -2.35 7.40
C PHE A 46 -2.46 -2.22 5.97
N GLY A 47 -2.23 -0.98 5.55
CA GLY A 47 -1.77 -0.64 4.21
C GLY A 47 -2.85 -0.70 3.14
N PHE A 48 -4.09 -1.07 3.47
CA PHE A 48 -5.15 -1.20 2.46
C PHE A 48 -5.82 0.16 2.15
N PRO A 49 -6.28 0.34 0.90
CA PRO A 49 -6.98 1.53 0.44
C PRO A 49 -8.41 1.58 1.00
N VAL A 50 -8.76 2.66 1.68
CA VAL A 50 -10.07 2.84 2.29
C VAL A 50 -10.89 3.92 1.61
N SER A 51 -12.19 3.72 1.58
CA SER A 51 -13.19 4.67 1.07
C SER A 51 -14.29 4.86 2.10
N LEU A 52 -15.04 5.96 1.98
CA LEU A 52 -16.21 6.19 2.81
C LEU A 52 -17.25 5.07 2.61
N SER A 53 -17.79 4.53 3.70
CA SER A 53 -18.81 3.49 3.67
C SER A 53 -20.18 4.03 3.23
N GLY A 54 -21.13 3.12 3.01
CA GLY A 54 -22.49 3.47 2.58
C GLY A 54 -23.26 4.38 3.56
N ASP A 55 -22.91 4.33 4.85
CA ASP A 55 -23.46 5.22 5.89
C ASP A 55 -22.87 6.64 5.88
N ASN A 56 -21.83 6.88 5.07
CA ASN A 56 -21.07 8.14 5.00
C ASN A 56 -20.37 8.57 6.30
N GLU A 57 -20.28 7.71 7.32
CA GLU A 57 -19.69 8.04 8.62
C GLU A 57 -18.42 7.23 8.89
N ARG A 58 -18.38 5.99 8.42
CA ARG A 58 -17.28 5.05 8.62
C ARG A 58 -16.49 4.87 7.32
N VAL A 59 -15.47 4.02 7.36
CA VAL A 59 -14.67 3.70 6.18
C VAL A 59 -14.53 2.19 6.03
N GLU A 60 -14.53 1.74 4.78
CA GLU A 60 -14.41 0.34 4.37
C GLU A 60 -13.30 0.19 3.32
N VAL A 61 -12.86 -1.04 3.05
CA VAL A 61 -11.96 -1.31 1.91
C VAL A 61 -12.66 -0.90 0.61
N SER A 62 -11.98 -0.06 -0.17
CA SER A 62 -12.51 0.51 -1.42
C SER A 62 -13.07 -0.57 -2.36
N LYS A 63 -14.27 -0.34 -2.89
CA LYS A 63 -15.06 -1.39 -3.58
C LYS A 63 -15.55 -1.05 -4.99
N ASN A 64 -15.42 0.20 -5.44
CA ASN A 64 -15.78 0.62 -6.80
C ASN A 64 -15.15 1.98 -7.14
N ALA A 65 -15.21 2.37 -8.41
CA ALA A 65 -14.67 3.64 -8.91
C ALA A 65 -15.43 4.88 -8.42
N THR A 66 -16.69 4.72 -7.99
CA THR A 66 -17.50 5.83 -7.44
C THR A 66 -17.28 6.04 -5.94
N ALA A 67 -16.46 5.21 -5.29
CA ALA A 67 -16.24 5.27 -3.87
C ALA A 67 -15.44 6.53 -3.52
N LYS A 68 -15.80 7.20 -2.42
CA LYS A 68 -15.08 8.39 -1.95
C LYS A 68 -13.81 7.96 -1.23
N PHE A 69 -12.73 7.77 -1.98
CA PHE A 69 -11.42 7.37 -1.44
C PHE A 69 -10.98 8.31 -0.32
N GLN A 70 -10.59 7.72 0.81
CA GLN A 70 -10.20 8.46 2.03
C GLN A 70 -8.70 8.37 2.31
N GLY A 71 -7.99 7.40 1.72
CA GLY A 71 -6.58 7.19 1.96
C GLY A 71 -6.23 5.72 2.21
N ILE A 72 -5.19 5.50 3.02
CA ILE A 72 -4.66 4.18 3.36
C ILE A 72 -4.80 3.92 4.86
N ALA A 73 -5.21 2.72 5.25
CA ALA A 73 -5.24 2.29 6.65
C ALA A 73 -3.81 2.18 7.22
N VAL A 74 -3.48 3.01 8.20
CA VAL A 74 -2.16 3.06 8.84
C VAL A 74 -2.07 1.98 9.91
N GLU A 75 -0.90 1.37 10.06
CA GLU A 75 -0.66 0.42 11.15
C GLU A 75 -0.81 1.12 12.51
N ASN A 76 -1.52 0.49 13.44
CA ASN A 76 -1.66 1.00 14.79
C ASN A 76 -1.61 -0.15 15.79
N ILE A 77 -0.65 -0.08 16.71
CA ILE A 77 -0.46 -1.05 17.80
C ILE A 77 -1.67 -1.13 18.75
N HIS A 78 -2.56 -0.14 18.71
CA HIS A 78 -3.78 -0.09 19.49
C HIS A 78 -5.01 -0.62 18.74
N ALA A 79 -4.86 -1.07 17.49
CA ALA A 79 -5.94 -1.76 16.78
C ALA A 79 -6.28 -3.07 17.51
N LYS A 80 -7.58 -3.38 17.66
CA LYS A 80 -7.97 -4.61 18.39
C LYS A 80 -7.56 -5.87 17.63
N GLY A 81 -7.37 -5.78 16.31
CA GLY A 81 -6.85 -6.84 15.45
C GLY A 81 -5.37 -6.72 15.11
N TYR A 82 -4.56 -6.01 15.92
CA TYR A 82 -3.15 -5.73 15.62
C TYR A 82 -2.32 -6.99 15.31
N ASP A 83 -2.47 -8.05 16.10
CA ASP A 83 -1.75 -9.32 15.89
C ASP A 83 -2.07 -9.99 14.53
N ASN A 84 -3.19 -9.61 13.93
CA ASN A 84 -3.65 -10.08 12.62
C ASN A 84 -3.39 -9.04 11.52
N GLY A 85 -2.66 -7.96 11.82
CA GLY A 85 -2.31 -6.92 10.86
C GLY A 85 -3.52 -6.14 10.34
N LYS A 86 -4.56 -5.93 11.18
CA LYS A 86 -5.81 -5.31 10.75
C LYS A 86 -6.51 -4.52 11.86
N TYR A 87 -7.37 -3.61 11.44
CA TYR A 87 -8.50 -3.13 12.21
C TYR A 87 -9.64 -4.13 12.10
N ILE A 88 -10.41 -4.30 13.19
CA ILE A 88 -11.69 -5.02 13.12
C ILE A 88 -12.85 -4.04 13.09
N ASN A 89 -14.04 -4.52 12.73
CA ASN A 89 -15.24 -3.69 12.66
C ASN A 89 -15.40 -2.80 13.91
N THR A 90 -15.75 -1.53 13.70
CA THR A 90 -15.90 -0.47 14.72
C THR A 90 -14.61 0.01 15.40
N ASP A 91 -13.45 -0.48 15.00
CA ASP A 91 -12.20 0.07 15.51
C ASP A 91 -12.01 1.53 15.08
N VAL A 92 -11.50 2.32 16.02
CA VAL A 92 -10.98 3.65 15.72
C VAL A 92 -9.64 3.46 15.02
N MET A 93 -9.58 3.93 13.77
CA MET A 93 -8.45 3.72 12.88
C MET A 93 -7.77 5.02 12.48
N ILE A 94 -6.52 4.88 12.07
CA ILE A 94 -5.74 5.97 11.49
C ILE A 94 -5.72 5.78 9.97
N VAL A 95 -6.06 6.82 9.23
CA VAL A 95 -6.06 6.83 7.76
C VAL A 95 -5.07 7.89 7.28
N ALA A 96 -4.11 7.47 6.46
CA ALA A 96 -3.12 8.34 5.84
C ALA A 96 -3.71 9.04 4.62
N ILE A 97 -3.53 10.36 4.56
CA ILE A 97 -4.03 11.25 3.50
C ILE A 97 -2.86 11.89 2.74
N ALA A 98 -1.73 12.11 3.41
CA ALA A 98 -0.51 12.57 2.77
C ALA A 98 0.71 11.90 3.42
N GLY A 99 1.79 11.76 2.66
CA GLY A 99 3.05 11.17 3.12
C GLY A 99 3.42 9.90 2.36
N LEU A 100 4.34 9.12 2.92
CA LEU A 100 4.91 7.94 2.28
C LEU A 100 4.63 6.70 3.14
N TYR A 101 3.90 5.72 2.60
CA TYR A 101 3.44 4.54 3.36
C TYR A 101 3.68 3.26 2.60
N TRP A 102 4.06 2.21 3.31
CA TRP A 102 4.19 0.87 2.76
C TRP A 102 2.81 0.28 2.49
N VAL A 103 2.59 -0.20 1.27
CA VAL A 103 1.35 -0.86 0.83
C VAL A 103 1.65 -2.21 0.22
N PRO A 104 0.70 -3.17 0.28
CA PRO A 104 0.88 -4.48 -0.33
C PRO A 104 0.56 -4.42 -1.83
N VAL A 105 1.42 -5.03 -2.65
CA VAL A 105 1.27 -5.11 -4.11
C VAL A 105 1.15 -6.55 -4.61
N GLU A 106 0.31 -6.74 -5.62
CA GLU A 106 0.00 -8.04 -6.23
C GLU A 106 1.12 -8.59 -7.12
N GLU A 107 1.97 -7.72 -7.63
CA GLU A 107 2.85 -7.98 -8.77
C GLU A 107 4.07 -7.05 -8.74
N ALA A 108 5.02 -7.26 -9.65
CA ALA A 108 6.17 -6.40 -9.79
C ALA A 108 5.73 -4.98 -10.21
N VAL A 109 6.27 -3.95 -9.55
CA VAL A 109 5.95 -2.55 -9.84
C VAL A 109 7.21 -1.68 -9.81
N ASP A 110 7.13 -0.54 -10.46
CA ASP A 110 8.15 0.51 -10.45
C ASP A 110 7.48 1.90 -10.49
N GLU A 111 8.26 2.96 -10.28
CA GLU A 111 7.79 4.35 -10.19
C GLU A 111 7.13 4.88 -11.48
N SER A 112 7.34 4.25 -12.64
CA SER A 112 6.72 4.65 -13.91
C SER A 112 5.29 4.12 -14.06
N LYS A 113 4.87 3.21 -13.19
CA LYS A 113 3.56 2.57 -13.26
C LYS A 113 2.50 3.41 -12.58
N ASP A 114 1.35 3.46 -13.23
CA ASP A 114 0.11 3.90 -12.62
C ASP A 114 -0.24 3.04 -11.40
N VAL A 115 -0.76 3.68 -10.35
CA VAL A 115 -1.20 2.99 -9.14
C VAL A 115 -2.68 2.62 -9.25
N ARG A 116 -2.96 1.33 -9.19
CA ARG A 116 -4.32 0.78 -9.17
C ARG A 116 -4.58 0.09 -7.84
N ILE A 117 -5.87 -0.06 -7.54
CA ILE A 117 -6.33 -0.89 -6.43
C ILE A 117 -7.33 -1.92 -6.94
N ARG A 118 -7.25 -3.14 -6.41
CA ARG A 118 -8.22 -4.19 -6.69
C ARG A 118 -9.46 -4.01 -5.84
N ILE A 119 -10.62 -3.97 -6.48
CA ILE A 119 -11.93 -3.78 -5.84
C ILE A 119 -12.72 -5.09 -5.70
N VAL A 120 -12.30 -6.15 -6.41
CA VAL A 120 -12.91 -7.48 -6.38
C VAL A 120 -11.81 -8.55 -6.33
N ASP A 121 -11.98 -9.57 -5.48
CA ASP A 121 -11.07 -10.71 -5.40
C ASP A 121 -10.91 -11.39 -6.77
N HIS A 122 -9.69 -11.81 -7.09
CA HIS A 122 -9.45 -12.59 -8.29
C HIS A 122 -10.03 -14.00 -8.14
N ALA A 123 -10.72 -14.48 -9.18
CA ALA A 123 -11.47 -15.73 -9.12
C ALA A 123 -10.61 -16.98 -8.86
N THR A 124 -9.34 -16.95 -9.28
CA THR A 124 -8.44 -18.12 -9.26
C THR A 124 -7.09 -17.85 -8.61
N ASP A 125 -6.70 -16.59 -8.42
CA ASP A 125 -5.37 -16.24 -7.90
C ASP A 125 -5.54 -15.78 -6.45
N PRO A 126 -5.13 -16.61 -5.47
CA PRO A 126 -5.36 -16.30 -4.06
C PRO A 126 -4.51 -15.15 -3.52
N ILE A 127 -3.52 -14.66 -4.28
CA ILE A 127 -2.68 -13.52 -3.89
C ILE A 127 -3.38 -12.20 -4.26
N LYS A 128 -4.16 -12.21 -5.35
CA LYS A 128 -4.86 -11.03 -5.90
C LYS A 128 -6.19 -10.79 -5.19
N LYS A 129 -6.12 -10.19 -4.01
CA LYS A 129 -7.28 -9.90 -3.15
C LYS A 129 -7.75 -8.45 -3.26
N LYS A 130 -9.02 -8.21 -2.98
CA LYS A 130 -9.59 -6.87 -2.81
C LYS A 130 -8.76 -6.08 -1.79
N GLY A 131 -8.43 -4.84 -2.15
CA GLY A 131 -7.59 -3.93 -1.37
C GLY A 131 -6.10 -4.01 -1.67
N MET A 132 -5.65 -4.96 -2.49
CA MET A 132 -4.25 -4.99 -2.94
C MET A 132 -4.00 -3.90 -3.98
N PHE A 133 -2.77 -3.37 -3.99
CA PHE A 133 -2.30 -2.43 -5.00
C PHE A 133 -1.74 -3.18 -6.21
N CYS A 134 -1.97 -2.63 -7.40
CA CYS A 134 -1.54 -3.23 -8.65
C CYS A 134 -1.22 -2.19 -9.70
N THR A 135 -0.84 -2.67 -10.88
CA THR A 135 -0.52 -1.85 -12.05
C THR A 135 -1.33 -2.28 -13.26
N THR A 136 -1.72 -3.55 -13.33
CA THR A 136 -2.47 -4.13 -14.44
C THR A 136 -3.94 -3.75 -14.38
N PRO A 137 -4.49 -3.07 -15.41
CA PRO A 137 -5.93 -2.81 -15.48
C PRO A 137 -6.71 -4.09 -15.77
N GLU A 138 -7.77 -4.33 -15.00
CA GLU A 138 -8.77 -5.35 -15.23
C GLU A 138 -10.17 -4.74 -15.07
N THR A 139 -10.88 -4.59 -16.20
CA THR A 139 -12.22 -3.99 -16.24
C THR A 139 -13.16 -4.58 -15.19
N GLY A 140 -13.73 -3.71 -14.35
CA GLY A 140 -14.66 -4.08 -13.29
C GLY A 140 -14.02 -4.75 -12.07
N LYS A 141 -12.70 -4.94 -12.05
CA LYS A 141 -11.97 -5.57 -10.93
C LYS A 141 -10.90 -4.67 -10.33
N THR A 142 -10.35 -3.74 -11.09
CA THR A 142 -9.40 -2.73 -10.61
C THR A 142 -9.92 -1.33 -10.91
N VAL A 143 -9.37 -0.35 -10.20
CA VAL A 143 -9.59 1.07 -10.46
C VAL A 143 -8.27 1.82 -10.34
N LEU A 144 -8.07 2.81 -11.20
CA LEU A 144 -6.94 3.73 -11.15
C LEU A 144 -7.14 4.70 -9.99
N VAL A 145 -6.08 4.93 -9.21
CA VAL A 145 -6.06 5.94 -8.16
C VAL A 145 -5.13 7.06 -8.58
N ARG A 146 -5.71 8.24 -8.85
CA ARG A 146 -4.93 9.45 -9.16
C ARG A 146 -4.52 10.16 -7.88
N GLY A 147 -3.42 10.92 -7.97
CA GLY A 147 -2.85 11.65 -6.83
C GLY A 147 -1.98 10.79 -5.91
N ILE A 148 -1.63 9.58 -6.37
CA ILE A 148 -0.66 8.70 -5.70
C ILE A 148 0.34 8.13 -6.71
N THR A 149 1.57 7.88 -6.26
CA THR A 149 2.64 7.28 -7.07
C THR A 149 3.42 6.25 -6.26
N TYR A 150 3.97 5.23 -6.93
CA TYR A 150 5.00 4.40 -6.31
C TYR A 150 6.27 5.26 -6.07
N ASP A 151 7.01 5.00 -4.98
CA ASP A 151 8.25 5.72 -4.60
C ASP A 151 9.49 4.83 -4.61
N ASP A 152 9.36 3.60 -5.12
CA ASP A 152 10.42 2.63 -5.26
C ASP A 152 10.04 1.59 -6.34
N LYS A 153 10.79 0.49 -6.43
CA LYS A 153 10.47 -0.69 -7.23
C LYS A 153 10.50 -1.96 -6.40
N VAL A 154 9.66 -2.93 -6.78
CA VAL A 154 9.76 -4.31 -6.28
C VAL A 154 9.67 -5.29 -7.45
N ALA A 155 10.52 -6.32 -7.42
CA ALA A 155 10.66 -7.28 -8.53
C ALA A 155 9.58 -8.37 -8.56
N ALA A 156 8.71 -8.43 -7.54
CA ALA A 156 7.63 -9.39 -7.38
C ALA A 156 6.55 -8.84 -6.46
N SER A 157 5.50 -9.63 -6.17
CA SER A 157 4.53 -9.29 -5.13
C SER A 157 5.21 -9.07 -3.77
N GLY A 158 4.63 -8.21 -2.94
CA GLY A 158 5.23 -7.84 -1.67
C GLY A 158 4.72 -6.51 -1.15
N THR A 159 5.63 -5.68 -0.65
CA THR A 159 5.32 -4.37 -0.07
C THR A 159 6.18 -3.29 -0.69
N ILE A 160 5.58 -2.14 -0.98
CA ILE A 160 6.28 -1.01 -1.60
C ILE A 160 5.78 0.33 -1.01
N PRO A 161 6.63 1.37 -0.90
CA PRO A 161 6.14 2.69 -0.56
C PRO A 161 5.30 3.30 -1.68
N VAL A 162 4.15 3.85 -1.30
CA VAL A 162 3.35 4.75 -2.12
C VAL A 162 3.35 6.13 -1.49
N ARG A 163 3.46 7.14 -2.36
CA ARG A 163 3.35 8.55 -2.02
C ARG A 163 1.91 9.02 -2.17
N LEU A 164 1.38 9.62 -1.10
CA LEU A 164 0.06 10.23 -1.01
C LEU A 164 0.18 11.75 -1.07
N ALA A 165 -0.64 12.41 -1.90
CA ALA A 165 -0.61 13.86 -2.10
C ALA A 165 -1.83 14.62 -1.53
N GLY A 166 -2.72 13.98 -0.77
CA GLY A 166 -3.88 14.62 -0.13
C GLY A 166 -5.09 14.90 -1.03
N TYR A 167 -4.94 14.79 -2.34
CA TYR A 167 -6.04 14.84 -3.31
C TYR A 167 -6.09 13.53 -4.10
N PHE A 168 -7.25 12.87 -4.09
CA PHE A 168 -7.41 11.55 -4.69
C PHE A 168 -8.64 11.49 -5.58
N GLU A 169 -8.53 10.77 -6.68
CA GLU A 169 -9.64 10.46 -7.59
C GLU A 169 -9.56 8.98 -7.96
N LEU A 170 -10.68 8.26 -7.82
CA LEU A 170 -10.81 6.91 -8.37
C LEU A 170 -11.40 6.99 -9.77
N VAL A 171 -10.75 6.34 -10.72
CA VAL A 171 -11.17 6.29 -12.12
C VAL A 171 -11.34 4.83 -12.51
N ALA A 172 -12.47 4.50 -13.12
CA ALA A 172 -12.69 3.16 -13.64
C ALA A 172 -11.68 2.86 -14.77
N ASP A 173 -11.15 1.65 -14.78
CA ASP A 173 -10.32 1.13 -15.88
C ASP A 173 -11.16 0.78 -17.13
#